data_AF-A0A496SHC2-F1
#
_entry.id   AF-A0A496SHC2-F1
#
_cell.length_a   1.000
_cell.length_b   1.000
_cell.length_c   1.000
_cell.angle_alpha   90.00
_cell.angle_beta   90.00
_cell.angle_gamma   90.00
#
_symmetry.space_group_name_H-M   'P 1'
#
loop_
_entity.id
_entity.type
_entity.pdbx_description
1 polymer ?
#
loop_
_entity_poly.entity_id
_entity_poly.type
_entity_poly.pdbx_seq_one_letter_code
_entity_poly.pdbx_strand_id
1 'polypeptide(L)'
;PLPAGLSKGLEVLENEMRKDEDVIPIMVLVSDGRGNVPIWRDVREEVRAIAAKIREKGVHLVVVEGGGGFLNLGYGREIAEIAGGQYCDLGELNRGPFGAVKVAHAVGNLLE
;
A
#
# COMPACT_ATOMS: atom_id res chain seq x y z
N PRO A 1 0.69 -7.70 11.71
CA PRO A 1 0.53 -8.52 10.48
C PRO A 1 0.13 -7.65 9.29
N LEU A 2 0.63 -7.94 8.08
CA LEU A 2 0.35 -7.12 6.88
C LEU A 2 -1.15 -7.01 6.58
N PRO A 3 -1.95 -8.10 6.52
CA PRO A 3 -3.38 -7.96 6.24
C PRO A 3 -4.11 -7.17 7.33
N ALA A 4 -3.76 -7.36 8.61
CA ALA A 4 -4.37 -6.62 9.72
C ALA A 4 -4.08 -5.11 9.64
N GLY A 5 -2.85 -4.73 9.28
CA GLY A 5 -2.47 -3.32 9.10
C GLY A 5 -3.22 -2.67 7.94
N LEU A 6 -3.28 -3.36 6.78
CA LEU A 6 -4.06 -2.91 5.63
C LEU A 6 -5.54 -2.72 5.96
N SER A 7 -6.15 -3.72 6.61
CA SER A 7 -7.56 -3.65 7.00
C SER A 7 -7.82 -2.49 7.96
N LYS A 8 -6.94 -2.27 8.94
CA LYS A 8 -7.12 -1.18 9.90
C LYS A 8 -6.93 0.19 9.26
N GLY A 9 -5.96 0.34 8.36
CA GLY A 9 -5.74 1.57 7.62
C GLY A 9 -6.96 1.95 6.78
N LEU A 10 -7.55 0.97 6.08
CA LEU A 10 -8.78 1.18 5.31
C LEU A 10 -9.94 1.60 6.22
N GLU A 11 -10.14 0.94 7.37
CA GLU A 11 -11.19 1.30 8.32
C GLU A 11 -11.06 2.75 8.82
N VAL A 12 -9.83 3.20 9.11
CA VAL A 12 -9.57 4.58 9.53
C VAL A 12 -9.92 5.57 8.42
N LEU A 13 -9.48 5.31 7.18
CA LEU A 13 -9.80 6.17 6.03
C LEU A 13 -11.29 6.21 5.74
N GLU A 14 -11.98 5.08 5.78
CA GLU A 14 -13.44 5.03 5.63
C GLU A 14 -14.17 5.87 6.69
N ASN A 15 -13.67 5.86 7.94
CA ASN A 15 -14.25 6.68 8.99
C ASN A 15 -14.05 8.18 8.73
N GLU A 16 -12.91 8.59 8.17
CA GLU A 16 -12.69 10.00 7.81
C GLU A 16 -13.53 10.41 6.58
N MET A 17 -13.61 9.56 5.55
CA MET A 17 -14.47 9.80 4.37
C MET A 17 -15.96 9.92 4.71
N ARG A 18 -16.42 9.30 5.80
CA ARG A 18 -17.81 9.47 6.28
C ARG A 18 -18.04 10.81 6.98
N LYS A 19 -16.99 11.46 7.49
CA LYS A 19 -17.09 12.75 8.19
C LYS A 19 -17.02 13.92 7.21
N ASP A 20 -16.26 13.75 6.14
CA ASP A 20 -16.01 14.75 5.12
C ASP A 20 -15.97 14.07 3.75
N GLU A 21 -16.96 14.36 2.91
CA GLU A 21 -17.06 13.78 1.57
C GLU A 21 -16.05 14.39 0.57
N ASP A 22 -15.46 15.55 0.90
CA ASP A 22 -14.47 16.23 0.05
C ASP A 22 -13.03 15.79 0.36
N VAL A 23 -12.82 14.92 1.36
CA VAL A 23 -11.49 14.41 1.70
C VAL A 23 -10.94 13.51 0.59
N ILE A 24 -9.65 13.64 0.28
CA ILE A 24 -8.94 12.75 -0.64
C ILE A 24 -8.21 11.68 0.18
N PRO A 25 -8.70 10.43 0.27
CA PRO A 25 -8.11 9.40 1.11
C PRO A 25 -6.87 8.78 0.46
N ILE A 26 -5.71 8.94 1.11
CA ILE A 26 -4.43 8.37 0.66
C ILE A 26 -3.89 7.41 1.72
N MET A 27 -3.60 6.18 1.32
CA MET A 27 -2.88 5.19 2.10
C MET A 27 -1.45 5.05 1.59
N VAL A 28 -0.47 5.18 2.48
CA VAL A 28 0.94 4.86 2.19
C VAL A 28 1.33 3.62 2.98
N LEU A 29 1.46 2.48 2.30
CA LEU A 29 1.90 1.23 2.89
C LEU A 29 3.43 1.16 2.83
N VAL A 30 4.10 1.19 3.98
CA VAL A 30 5.54 0.93 4.08
C VAL A 30 5.74 -0.46 4.68
N SER A 31 6.36 -1.38 3.93
CA SER A 31 6.53 -2.77 4.37
C SER A 31 7.84 -3.37 3.84
N ASP A 32 8.37 -4.39 4.51
CA ASP A 32 9.42 -5.25 3.95
C ASP A 32 8.84 -6.42 3.13
N GLY A 33 7.52 -6.42 2.89
CA GLY A 33 6.81 -7.39 2.07
C GLY A 33 6.66 -8.77 2.71
N ARG A 34 7.32 -9.02 3.84
CA ARG A 34 7.38 -10.31 4.55
C ARG A 34 6.15 -10.51 5.43
N GLY A 35 4.98 -10.50 4.79
CA GLY A 35 3.68 -10.75 5.43
C GLY A 35 3.57 -12.20 5.90
N ASN A 36 4.09 -12.51 7.08
CA ASN A 36 4.22 -13.90 7.54
C ASN A 36 3.07 -14.38 8.44
N VAL A 37 2.00 -13.58 8.62
CA VAL A 37 0.91 -13.88 9.56
C VAL A 37 -0.46 -13.50 8.95
N PRO A 38 -1.37 -14.46 8.71
CA PRO A 38 -2.73 -14.18 8.29
C PRO A 38 -3.57 -13.64 9.47
N ILE A 39 -4.67 -12.93 9.17
CA ILE A 39 -5.75 -12.64 10.11
C ILE A 39 -6.54 -13.91 10.41
N TRP A 40 -6.81 -14.71 9.38
CA TRP A 40 -7.64 -15.91 9.42
C TRP A 40 -6.92 -17.16 8.96
N ARG A 41 -6.59 -17.25 7.66
CA ARG A 41 -6.14 -18.54 7.08
C ARG A 41 -5.07 -18.39 6.02
N ASP A 42 -5.24 -17.46 5.08
CA ASP A 42 -4.34 -17.31 3.94
C ASP A 42 -4.00 -15.83 3.73
N VAL A 43 -2.73 -15.50 3.92
CA VAL A 43 -2.25 -14.12 3.81
C VAL A 43 -2.54 -13.56 2.43
N ARG A 44 -2.34 -14.36 1.38
CA ARG A 44 -2.48 -13.93 -0.01
C ARG A 44 -3.93 -13.63 -0.34
N GLU A 45 -4.87 -14.50 0.04
CA GLU A 45 -6.30 -14.25 -0.15
C GLU A 45 -6.77 -13.00 0.60
N GLU A 46 -6.30 -12.83 1.84
CA GLU A 46 -6.68 -11.69 2.68
C GLU A 46 -6.16 -10.37 2.11
N VAL A 47 -4.87 -10.28 1.74
CA VAL A 47 -4.32 -9.04 1.15
C VAL A 47 -4.99 -8.70 -0.19
N ARG A 48 -5.33 -9.71 -1.01
CA ARG A 48 -6.07 -9.50 -2.27
C ARG A 48 -7.46 -8.96 -2.02
N ALA A 49 -8.19 -9.55 -1.06
CA ALA A 49 -9.53 -9.10 -0.70
C ALA A 49 -9.52 -7.66 -0.16
N ILE A 50 -8.53 -7.32 0.67
CA ILE A 50 -8.40 -5.96 1.21
C ILE A 50 -7.98 -4.97 0.10
N ALA A 51 -7.04 -5.34 -0.77
CA ALA A 51 -6.63 -4.50 -1.89
C ALA A 51 -7.78 -4.21 -2.86
N ALA A 52 -8.63 -5.21 -3.14
CA ALA A 52 -9.82 -5.01 -3.97
C ALA A 52 -10.79 -4.01 -3.32
N LYS A 53 -10.99 -4.09 -2.00
CA LYS A 53 -11.80 -3.13 -1.25
C LYS A 53 -11.22 -1.73 -1.25
N ILE A 54 -9.90 -1.58 -1.13
CA ILE A 54 -9.22 -0.27 -1.24
C ILE A 54 -9.61 0.41 -2.56
N ARG A 55 -9.54 -0.32 -3.67
CA ARG A 55 -9.96 0.18 -4.99
C ARG A 55 -11.45 0.50 -5.06
N GLU A 56 -12.30 -0.40 -4.58
CA GLU A 56 -13.76 -0.21 -4.56
C GLU A 56 -14.16 1.06 -3.80
N LYS A 57 -13.45 1.37 -2.71
CA LYS A 57 -13.67 2.55 -1.88
C LYS A 57 -13.05 3.83 -2.44
N GLY A 58 -12.33 3.77 -3.56
CA GLY A 58 -11.66 4.94 -4.13
C GLY A 58 -10.50 5.46 -3.27
N VAL A 59 -9.89 4.60 -2.45
CA VAL A 59 -8.72 4.97 -1.64
C VAL A 59 -7.47 4.89 -2.51
N HIS A 60 -6.73 6.00 -2.61
CA HIS A 60 -5.46 6.01 -3.31
C HIS A 60 -4.39 5.28 -2.51
N LEU A 61 -3.63 4.38 -3.15
CA LEU A 61 -2.61 3.58 -2.48
C LEU A 61 -1.22 3.79 -3.08
N VAL A 62 -0.24 4.04 -2.21
CA VAL A 62 1.19 3.97 -2.53
C VAL A 62 1.82 2.89 -1.67
N VAL A 63 2.43 1.89 -2.30
CA VAL A 63 3.18 0.82 -1.63
C VAL A 63 4.67 1.09 -1.77
N VAL A 64 5.36 1.17 -0.64
CA VAL A 64 6.80 1.39 -0.52
C VAL A 64 7.43 0.16 0.14
N GLU A 65 8.25 -0.57 -0.61
CA GLU A 65 8.92 -1.77 -0.09
C GLU A 65 10.43 -1.60 0.05
N GLY A 66 10.98 -2.06 1.18
CA GLY A 66 12.41 -2.02 1.51
C GLY A 66 13.26 -3.08 0.79
N GLY A 67 14.05 -2.68 -0.22
CA GLY A 67 14.86 -3.62 -1.02
C GLY A 67 15.97 -4.32 -0.25
N GLY A 68 15.92 -5.65 -0.25
CA GLY A 68 16.89 -6.55 0.35
C GLY A 68 16.85 -7.96 -0.24
N GLY A 69 17.06 -8.08 -1.55
CA GLY A 69 17.40 -9.33 -2.23
C GLY A 69 16.41 -9.84 -3.29
N PHE A 70 16.96 -10.49 -4.32
CA PHE A 70 16.30 -11.07 -5.51
C PHE A 70 15.27 -12.20 -5.22
N LEU A 71 15.03 -12.53 -3.96
CA LEU A 71 14.45 -13.84 -3.57
C LEU A 71 13.27 -13.80 -2.59
N ASN A 72 12.62 -12.66 -2.37
CA ASN A 72 11.32 -12.66 -1.71
C ASN A 72 10.53 -11.41 -2.09
N LEU A 73 9.86 -11.46 -3.25
CA LEU A 73 8.84 -10.50 -3.63
C LEU A 73 7.66 -10.72 -2.68
N GLY A 74 7.53 -9.84 -1.70
CA GLY A 74 6.40 -9.81 -0.79
C GLY A 74 5.08 -9.54 -1.51
N TYR A 75 4.04 -9.28 -0.73
CA TYR A 75 2.71 -9.01 -1.30
C TYR A 75 2.56 -7.59 -1.88
N GLY A 76 3.53 -6.69 -1.69
CA GLY A 76 3.35 -5.26 -1.97
C GLY A 76 3.04 -4.94 -3.43
N ARG A 77 3.73 -5.56 -4.39
CA ARG A 77 3.44 -5.36 -5.82
C ARG A 77 2.04 -5.83 -6.20
N GLU A 78 1.66 -7.02 -5.73
CA GLU A 78 0.33 -7.60 -5.96
C GLU A 78 -0.78 -6.72 -5.34
N ILE A 79 -0.55 -6.21 -4.13
CA ILE A 79 -1.47 -5.27 -3.46
C ILE A 79 -1.64 -4.00 -4.29
N ALA A 80 -0.54 -3.38 -4.73
CA ALA A 80 -0.58 -2.16 -5.53
C ALA A 80 -1.36 -2.37 -6.84
N GLU A 81 -1.09 -3.46 -7.56
CA GLU A 81 -1.76 -3.79 -8.82
C GLU A 81 -3.28 -3.97 -8.64
N ILE A 82 -3.71 -4.74 -7.63
CA ILE A 82 -5.13 -4.98 -7.38
C ILE A 82 -5.85 -3.71 -6.93
N ALA A 83 -5.20 -2.92 -6.07
CA ALA A 83 -5.72 -1.65 -5.59
C ALA A 83 -5.77 -0.56 -6.69
N GLY A 84 -5.07 -0.75 -7.82
CA GLY A 84 -4.84 0.30 -8.80
C GLY A 84 -3.92 1.41 -8.29
N GLY A 85 -3.08 1.09 -7.31
CA GLY A 85 -2.12 2.00 -6.67
C GLY A 85 -0.74 1.99 -7.32
N GLN A 86 0.18 2.74 -6.71
CA GLN A 86 1.57 2.84 -7.15
C GLN A 86 2.49 1.98 -6.29
N TYR A 87 3.55 1.42 -6.90
CA TYR A 87 4.55 0.61 -6.22
C TYR A 87 5.94 1.25 -6.32
N CYS A 88 6.64 1.32 -5.20
CA CYS A 88 7.96 1.92 -5.05
C CYS A 88 8.91 0.94 -4.35
N ASP A 89 9.94 0.48 -5.05
CA ASP A 89 11.01 -0.36 -4.47
C ASP A 89 12.16 0.52 -3.96
N LEU A 90 12.36 0.56 -2.64
CA LEU A 90 13.45 1.29 -1.99
C LEU A 90 14.85 0.75 -2.36
N GLY A 91 14.97 -0.52 -2.76
CA GLY A 91 16.21 -1.08 -3.29
C GLY A 91 16.64 -0.42 -4.60
N GLU A 92 15.67 -0.08 -5.45
CA GLU A 92 15.91 0.73 -6.64
C GLU A 92 16.06 2.23 -6.33
N LEU A 93 15.41 2.71 -5.25
CA LEU A 93 15.53 4.10 -4.80
C LEU A 93 16.89 4.42 -4.17
N ASN A 94 17.56 3.44 -3.53
CA ASN A 94 18.85 3.63 -2.88
C ASN A 94 20.05 3.77 -3.84
N ARG A 95 19.83 3.70 -5.16
CA ARG A 95 20.84 4.05 -6.17
C ARG A 95 21.05 5.58 -6.32
N GLY A 96 20.47 6.40 -5.44
CA GLY A 96 20.73 7.84 -5.33
C GLY A 96 20.00 8.49 -4.13
N PRO A 97 20.23 9.78 -3.81
CA PRO A 97 19.68 10.45 -2.63
C PRO A 97 18.16 10.77 -2.71
N PHE A 98 17.43 10.17 -3.67
CA PHE A 98 16.11 10.63 -4.11
C PHE A 98 14.94 9.72 -3.70
N GLY A 99 15.13 8.79 -2.75
CA GLY A 99 14.08 7.85 -2.35
C GLY A 99 12.80 8.50 -1.83
N ALA A 100 12.94 9.44 -0.90
CA ALA A 100 11.82 10.22 -0.38
C ALA A 100 11.16 11.10 -1.46
N VAL A 101 11.93 11.59 -2.43
CA VAL A 101 11.44 12.43 -3.53
C VAL A 101 10.50 11.63 -4.45
N LYS A 102 10.80 10.36 -4.73
CA LYS A 102 9.91 9.53 -5.56
C LYS A 102 8.60 9.21 -4.85
N VAL A 103 8.62 8.98 -3.54
CA VAL A 103 7.39 8.78 -2.75
C VAL A 103 6.56 10.06 -2.73
N ALA A 104 7.19 11.22 -2.53
CA ALA A 104 6.51 12.51 -2.60
C ALA A 104 5.90 12.78 -3.98
N HIS A 105 6.62 12.43 -5.06
CA HIS A 105 6.11 12.55 -6.43
C HIS A 105 4.96 11.59 -6.71
N ALA A 106 5.06 10.34 -6.24
CA ALA A 106 4.00 9.33 -6.32
C ALA A 106 2.71 9.83 -5.66
N VAL A 107 2.82 10.35 -4.44
CA VAL A 107 1.69 10.96 -3.72
C VAL A 107 1.18 12.22 -4.42
N GLY A 108 2.07 13.08 -4.93
CA GLY A 108 1.70 14.30 -5.66
C GLY A 108 0.86 14.02 -6.90
N ASN A 109 1.24 13.02 -7.70
CA ASN A 109 0.49 12.63 -8.91
C ASN A 109 -0.89 12.03 -8.61
N LEU A 110 -1.19 11.68 -7.35
CA LEU A 110 -2.53 11.23 -6.94
C LEU A 110 -3.48 12.39 -6.63
N LEU A 111 -2.96 13.62 -6.52
CA LEU A 111 -3.71 14.83 -6.18
C LEU A 111 -3.93 15.76 -7.38
N GLU A 112 -3.35 15.43 -8.54
CA GLU A 112 -3.54 16.14 -9.83
C GLU A 112 -4.58 15.46 -10.71
#